data_AF-A0A2E4WV71-F1
#
_entry.id   AF-A0A2E4WV71-F1
#
_cell.length_a   1.000
_cell.length_b   1.000
_cell.length_c   1.000
_cell.angle_alpha   90.00
_cell.angle_beta   90.00
_cell.angle_gamma   90.00
#
_symmetry.space_group_name_H-M   'P 1'
#
loop_
_entity.id
_entity.type
_entity.pdbx_description
1 polymer ?
#
loop_
_entity_poly.entity_id
_entity_poly.type
_entity_poly.pdbx_seq_one_letter_code
_entity_poly.pdbx_strand_id
1 'polypeptide(L)'
;MSKSPEMVWLDAIESNEKGDREAALSLAEEVVSQDEGHSDAWMGIAQWILPTDSRGRQMMPNLSQASKSISALRRVVDLDPENEYAWRLGGEILVGHLGMMEHALQWWEERKGVAPNDVVPYFEQVSILVRLGYFDEAKGCLDDLDEIVSSQPNKSLENRVIRLRGIFEEQSSMEEEVGFSPQNNKDDSWGMINRMRKKKPITETYFLLMFVMPIVFLLGSIAMMFFSEMRYGTAIVMLFIIGLYFWVARLSRRLLLKLNRPESFLNRALDFEACSGKVCIPDDIRSSKLYSFVIGNRMPAFQERIVLIEESGEQLPLKWELSHPTA
;
A
#
# COMPACT_ATOMS: atom_id res chain seq x y z
N MET A 1 31.60 31.94 -20.01
CA MET A 1 30.16 32.25 -19.88
C MET A 1 29.53 30.98 -19.34
N SER A 2 28.98 31.01 -18.12
CA SER A 2 28.18 29.90 -17.63
C SER A 2 27.02 29.68 -18.60
N LYS A 3 26.71 28.42 -18.94
CA LYS A 3 25.51 28.10 -19.72
C LYS A 3 24.29 28.58 -18.93
N SER A 4 23.25 29.03 -19.63
CA SER A 4 21.95 29.34 -19.00
C SER A 4 21.39 28.08 -18.34
N PRO A 5 20.71 28.16 -17.18
CA PRO A 5 20.05 27.03 -16.54
C PRO A 5 19.15 26.25 -17.51
N GLU A 6 18.39 26.94 -18.37
CA GLU A 6 17.54 26.31 -19.39
C GLU A 6 18.34 25.46 -20.40
N MET A 7 19.53 25.91 -20.79
CA MET A 7 20.38 25.16 -21.71
C MET A 7 20.98 23.93 -21.05
N VAL A 8 21.38 24.03 -19.78
CA VAL A 8 21.84 22.88 -19.00
C VAL A 8 20.70 21.89 -18.78
N TRP A 9 19.47 22.38 -18.60
CA TRP A 9 18.29 21.54 -18.47
C TRP A 9 17.98 20.76 -19.76
N LEU A 10 18.07 21.40 -20.92
CA LEU A 10 17.94 20.70 -22.22
C LEU A 10 19.03 19.63 -22.39
N ASP A 11 20.28 19.92 -22.02
CA ASP A 11 21.37 18.93 -22.03
C ASP A 11 21.08 17.75 -21.08
N ALA A 12 20.43 18.01 -19.94
CA ALA A 12 20.02 16.99 -18.97
C ALA A 12 18.94 16.06 -19.54
N ILE A 13 17.90 16.63 -20.17
CA ILE A 13 16.83 15.86 -20.83
C ILE A 13 17.43 14.98 -21.93
N GLU A 14 18.30 15.55 -22.79
CA GLU A 14 18.94 14.81 -23.88
C GLU A 14 19.79 13.65 -23.34
N SER A 15 20.49 13.85 -22.22
CA SER A 15 21.28 12.81 -21.56
C SER A 15 20.39 11.67 -21.03
N ASN A 16 19.25 11.99 -20.42
CA ASN A 16 18.29 10.99 -19.96
C ASN A 16 17.67 10.22 -21.13
N GLU A 17 17.34 10.88 -22.25
CA GLU A 17 16.83 10.22 -23.46
C GLU A 17 17.85 9.25 -24.08
N LYS A 18 19.15 9.57 -23.99
CA LYS A 18 20.25 8.67 -24.38
C LYS A 18 20.46 7.51 -23.42
N GLY A 19 19.76 7.49 -22.27
CA GLY A 19 19.87 6.48 -21.23
C GLY A 19 20.97 6.73 -20.21
N ASP A 20 21.66 7.87 -20.28
CA ASP A 20 22.69 8.27 -19.31
C ASP A 20 22.05 9.08 -18.16
N ARG A 21 21.47 8.35 -17.21
CA ARG A 21 20.78 8.95 -16.05
C ARG A 21 21.73 9.56 -15.03
N GLU A 22 22.95 9.05 -14.92
CA GLU A 22 23.93 9.61 -14.00
C GLU A 22 24.34 11.02 -14.48
N ALA A 23 24.61 11.16 -15.78
CA ALA A 23 24.84 12.46 -16.38
C ALA A 23 23.61 13.37 -16.26
N ALA A 24 22.41 12.87 -16.57
CA ALA A 24 21.18 13.64 -16.46
C ALA A 24 20.92 14.16 -15.04
N LEU A 25 21.14 13.32 -14.02
CA LEU A 25 21.04 13.71 -12.61
C LEU A 25 22.04 14.81 -12.26
N SER A 26 23.30 14.65 -12.66
CA SER A 26 24.33 15.65 -12.37
C SER A 26 24.02 17.02 -13.01
N LEU A 27 23.49 17.01 -14.23
CA LEU A 27 23.09 18.23 -14.94
C LEU A 27 21.84 18.84 -14.30
N ALA A 28 20.86 18.03 -13.87
CA ALA A 28 19.68 18.54 -13.16
C ALA A 28 20.04 19.14 -11.79
N GLU A 29 20.97 18.53 -11.04
CA GLU A 29 21.52 19.08 -9.80
C GLU A 29 22.26 20.41 -10.08
N GLU A 30 23.00 20.50 -11.18
CA GLU A 30 23.62 21.76 -11.62
C GLU A 30 22.57 22.84 -11.90
N VAL A 31 21.49 22.51 -12.62
CA VAL A 31 20.38 23.45 -12.89
C VAL A 31 19.79 23.99 -11.60
N VAL A 32 19.43 23.11 -10.68
CA VAL A 32 18.83 23.48 -9.39
C VAL A 32 19.79 24.30 -8.52
N SER A 33 21.11 24.05 -8.62
CA SER A 33 22.11 24.84 -7.91
C SER A 33 22.23 26.28 -8.43
N GLN A 34 21.86 26.52 -9.69
CA GLN A 34 21.86 27.84 -10.32
C GLN A 34 20.50 28.54 -10.17
N ASP A 35 19.41 27.77 -10.27
CA ASP A 35 18.03 28.20 -10.14
C ASP A 35 17.24 27.22 -9.28
N GLU A 36 17.12 27.53 -7.98
CA GLU A 36 16.35 26.72 -7.03
C GLU A 36 14.85 26.67 -7.37
N GLY A 37 14.35 27.61 -8.18
CA GLY A 37 12.95 27.71 -8.58
C GLY A 37 12.57 26.81 -9.76
N HIS A 38 13.52 26.07 -10.33
CA HIS A 38 13.28 25.25 -11.52
C HIS A 38 12.56 23.93 -11.18
N SER A 39 11.22 23.99 -11.12
CA SER A 39 10.36 22.84 -10.75
C SER A 39 10.63 21.58 -11.60
N ASP A 40 10.75 21.71 -12.92
CA ASP A 40 10.99 20.56 -13.81
C ASP A 40 12.33 19.86 -13.53
N ALA A 41 13.36 20.60 -13.11
CA ALA A 41 14.67 20.03 -12.79
C ALA A 41 14.60 19.26 -11.47
N TRP A 42 13.89 19.79 -10.46
CA TRP A 42 13.57 19.05 -9.25
C TRP A 42 12.76 17.78 -9.55
N MET A 43 11.80 17.85 -10.48
CA MET A 43 11.03 16.70 -10.94
C MET A 43 11.92 15.66 -11.63
N GLY A 44 12.86 16.11 -12.46
CA GLY A 44 13.89 15.27 -13.08
C GLY A 44 14.73 14.54 -12.04
N ILE A 45 15.26 15.26 -11.03
CA ILE A 45 16.02 14.66 -9.93
C ILE A 45 15.18 13.60 -9.21
N ALA A 46 13.93 13.93 -8.86
CA ALA A 46 13.02 13.03 -8.16
C ALA A 46 12.78 11.71 -8.91
N GLN A 47 12.69 11.76 -10.24
CA GLN A 47 12.43 10.57 -11.07
C GLN A 47 13.70 9.80 -11.41
N TRP A 48 14.76 10.49 -11.82
CA TRP A 48 15.94 9.86 -12.40
C TRP A 48 16.81 9.18 -11.35
N ILE A 49 16.68 9.57 -10.07
CA ILE A 49 17.32 8.88 -8.95
C ILE A 49 16.71 7.50 -8.68
N LEU A 50 15.45 7.31 -9.06
CA LEU A 50 14.75 6.04 -8.93
C LEU A 50 15.24 5.09 -10.02
N PRO A 51 15.46 3.82 -9.68
CA PRO A 51 15.92 2.85 -10.65
C PRO A 51 14.85 2.58 -11.71
N THR A 52 15.27 2.34 -12.94
CA THR A 52 14.40 1.84 -14.01
C THR A 52 14.33 0.32 -14.03
N ASP A 53 13.23 -0.16 -14.57
CA ASP A 53 13.07 -1.56 -14.91
C ASP A 53 14.19 -2.00 -15.87
N SER A 54 14.87 -3.08 -15.51
CA SER A 54 15.93 -3.66 -16.31
C SER A 54 15.53 -5.04 -16.80
N ARG A 55 15.44 -5.21 -18.12
CA ARG A 55 15.22 -6.52 -18.78
C ARG A 55 14.03 -7.31 -18.19
N GLY A 56 12.91 -6.64 -17.95
CA GLY A 56 11.69 -7.24 -17.39
C GLY A 56 11.71 -7.51 -15.89
N ARG A 57 12.74 -7.07 -15.16
CA ARG A 57 12.75 -7.01 -13.69
C ARG A 57 12.49 -5.59 -13.24
N GLN A 58 11.43 -5.42 -12.44
CA GLN A 58 11.18 -4.18 -11.72
C GLN A 58 12.27 -3.99 -10.68
N MET A 59 13.06 -2.94 -10.84
CA MET A 59 14.07 -2.56 -9.84
C MET A 59 13.40 -1.62 -8.85
N MET A 60 13.50 -1.95 -7.57
CA MET A 60 12.92 -1.12 -6.51
C MET A 60 14.00 -0.22 -5.91
N PRO A 61 13.69 1.04 -5.55
CA PRO A 61 14.64 1.93 -4.92
C PRO A 61 15.09 1.40 -3.55
N ASN A 62 16.34 1.70 -3.20
CA ASN A 62 16.84 1.59 -1.83
C ASN A 62 16.39 2.79 -0.97
N LEU A 63 16.66 2.76 0.34
CA LEU A 63 16.22 3.79 1.28
C LEU A 63 16.77 5.18 0.92
N SER A 64 18.04 5.26 0.50
CA SER A 64 18.69 6.52 0.13
C SER A 64 18.04 7.16 -1.09
N GLN A 65 17.78 6.37 -2.14
CA GLN A 65 17.11 6.83 -3.36
C GLN A 65 15.68 7.29 -3.08
N ALA A 66 14.92 6.50 -2.31
CA ALA A 66 13.55 6.86 -1.92
C ALA A 66 13.52 8.17 -1.09
N SER A 67 14.42 8.31 -0.10
CA SER A 67 14.49 9.52 0.74
C SER A 67 14.88 10.77 -0.05
N LYS A 68 15.86 10.66 -0.96
CA LYS A 68 16.26 11.78 -1.82
C LYS A 68 15.17 12.16 -2.82
N SER A 69 14.47 11.17 -3.38
CA SER A 69 13.31 11.40 -4.26
C SER A 69 12.20 12.18 -3.53
N ILE A 70 11.83 11.79 -2.30
CA ILE A 70 10.86 12.56 -1.49
C ILE A 70 11.33 13.99 -1.23
N SER A 71 12.62 14.19 -0.95
CA SER A 71 13.17 15.52 -0.70
C SER A 71 13.05 16.42 -1.94
N ALA A 72 13.34 15.88 -3.12
CA ALA A 72 13.15 16.59 -4.39
C ALA A 72 11.67 16.83 -4.70
N LEU A 73 10.80 15.83 -4.49
CA LEU A 73 9.35 15.96 -4.71
C LEU A 73 8.70 17.02 -3.83
N ARG A 74 9.16 17.17 -2.59
CA ARG A 74 8.73 18.27 -1.71
C ARG A 74 8.99 19.63 -2.37
N ARG A 75 10.18 19.82 -2.95
CA ARG A 75 10.51 21.06 -3.69
C ARG A 75 9.64 21.24 -4.93
N VAL A 76 9.32 20.16 -5.65
CA VAL A 76 8.41 20.22 -6.80
C VAL A 76 7.04 20.73 -6.37
N VAL A 77 6.42 20.14 -5.35
CA VAL A 77 5.06 20.55 -4.94
C VAL A 77 5.02 21.91 -4.27
N ASP A 78 6.13 22.37 -3.68
CA ASP A 78 6.26 23.74 -3.16
C ASP A 78 6.31 24.78 -4.30
N LEU A 79 6.93 24.44 -5.44
CA LEU A 79 7.13 25.32 -6.60
C LEU A 79 5.97 25.25 -7.62
N ASP A 80 5.45 24.05 -7.84
CA ASP A 80 4.32 23.73 -8.72
C ASP A 80 3.31 22.84 -7.97
N PRO A 81 2.45 23.45 -7.13
CA PRO A 81 1.47 22.72 -6.33
C PRO A 81 0.47 21.90 -7.15
N GLU A 82 0.22 22.28 -8.41
CA GLU A 82 -0.73 21.60 -9.28
C GLU A 82 -0.17 20.32 -9.92
N ASN A 83 1.13 20.03 -9.75
CA ASN A 83 1.80 18.87 -10.33
C ASN A 83 1.28 17.53 -9.77
N GLU A 84 0.19 17.01 -10.37
CA GLU A 84 -0.44 15.75 -9.96
C GLU A 84 0.55 14.57 -9.93
N TYR A 85 1.50 14.55 -10.87
CA TYR A 85 2.47 13.47 -10.95
C TYR A 85 3.42 13.47 -9.74
N ALA A 86 3.87 14.65 -9.29
CA ALA A 86 4.72 14.77 -8.11
C ALA A 86 4.01 14.29 -6.84
N TRP A 87 2.75 14.70 -6.65
CA TRP A 87 1.93 14.25 -5.52
C TRP A 87 1.76 12.73 -5.49
N ARG A 88 1.40 12.13 -6.62
CA ARG A 88 1.22 10.69 -6.73
C ARG A 88 2.50 9.91 -6.47
N LEU A 89 3.61 10.32 -7.08
CA LEU A 89 4.90 9.65 -6.87
C LEU A 89 5.37 9.79 -5.41
N GLY A 90 5.18 10.97 -4.81
CA GLY A 90 5.53 11.21 -3.40
C GLY A 90 4.73 10.32 -2.45
N GLY A 91 3.41 10.23 -2.65
CA GLY A 91 2.56 9.37 -1.85
C GLY A 91 2.91 7.88 -1.98
N GLU A 92 3.17 7.40 -3.20
CA GLU A 92 3.61 6.03 -3.44
C GLU A 92 4.91 5.70 -2.68
N ILE A 93 5.89 6.60 -2.72
CA ILE A 93 7.17 6.41 -2.04
C ILE A 93 7.00 6.46 -0.52
N LEU A 94 6.22 7.40 0.02
CA LEU A 94 5.98 7.50 1.46
C LEU A 94 5.28 6.25 2.01
N VAL A 95 4.23 5.76 1.34
CA VAL A 95 3.41 4.62 1.80
C VAL A 95 4.05 3.27 1.49
N GLY A 96 4.53 3.09 0.26
CA GLY A 96 5.00 1.80 -0.26
C GLY A 96 6.46 1.52 0.03
N HIS A 97 7.33 2.52 -0.14
CA HIS A 97 8.77 2.35 -0.04
C HIS A 97 9.33 2.70 1.35
N LEU A 98 8.79 3.73 2.01
CA LEU A 98 9.32 4.20 3.29
C LEU A 98 8.44 3.77 4.48
N GLY A 99 7.15 3.50 4.27
CA GLY A 99 6.22 3.17 5.35
C GLY A 99 5.95 4.34 6.31
N MET A 100 6.23 5.58 5.88
CA MET A 100 6.08 6.80 6.68
C MET A 100 4.62 7.28 6.63
N MET A 101 3.72 6.52 7.26
CA MET A 101 2.27 6.72 7.13
C MET A 101 1.79 8.09 7.61
N GLU A 102 2.31 8.62 8.73
CA GLU A 102 1.98 9.98 9.21
C GLU A 102 2.33 11.04 8.18
N HIS A 103 3.52 10.92 7.57
CA HIS A 103 3.98 11.86 6.56
C HIS A 103 3.17 11.71 5.25
N ALA A 104 2.73 10.49 4.93
CA ALA A 104 1.83 10.25 3.80
C ALA A 104 0.45 10.86 4.03
N LEU A 105 -0.12 10.73 5.24
CA LEU A 105 -1.40 11.35 5.58
C LEU A 105 -1.33 12.87 5.45
N GLN A 106 -0.26 13.47 5.96
CA GLN A 106 0.02 14.90 5.82
C GLN A 106 0.20 15.32 4.35
N TRP A 107 0.97 14.54 3.57
CA TRP A 107 1.20 14.78 2.14
C TRP A 107 -0.12 14.80 1.36
N TRP A 108 -1.03 13.87 1.65
CA TRP A 108 -2.33 13.83 1.00
C TRP A 108 -3.27 14.93 1.48
N GLU A 109 -3.17 15.35 2.74
CA GLU A 109 -3.95 16.49 3.24
C GLU A 109 -3.53 17.80 2.57
N GLU A 110 -2.22 18.02 2.39
CA GLU A 110 -1.70 19.16 1.64
C GLU A 110 -2.23 19.17 0.19
N ARG A 111 -2.29 18.00 -0.46
CA ARG A 111 -2.89 17.88 -1.80
C ARG A 111 -4.37 18.28 -1.82
N LYS A 112 -5.17 17.94 -0.81
CA LYS A 112 -6.57 18.39 -0.74
C LYS A 112 -6.67 19.91 -0.66
N GLY A 113 -5.74 20.57 0.04
CA GLY A 113 -5.70 22.03 0.14
C GLY A 113 -5.47 22.71 -1.20
N VAL A 114 -4.65 22.09 -2.07
CA VAL A 114 -4.35 22.60 -3.42
C VAL A 114 -5.45 22.23 -4.41
N ALA A 115 -5.91 20.98 -4.38
CA ALA A 115 -6.92 20.44 -5.30
C ALA A 115 -8.10 19.81 -4.53
N PRO A 116 -9.05 20.61 -4.01
CA PRO A 116 -10.14 20.12 -3.15
C PRO A 116 -11.10 19.11 -3.81
N ASN A 117 -11.19 19.15 -5.15
CA ASN A 117 -12.02 18.24 -5.93
C ASN A 117 -11.28 16.94 -6.31
N ASP A 118 -10.00 16.81 -5.97
CA ASP A 118 -9.23 15.61 -6.22
C ASP A 118 -9.65 14.52 -5.21
N VAL A 119 -10.09 13.38 -5.74
CA VAL A 119 -10.55 12.25 -4.93
C VAL A 119 -9.39 11.34 -4.50
N VAL A 120 -8.23 11.41 -5.16
CA VAL A 120 -7.08 10.53 -4.89
C VAL A 120 -6.65 10.60 -3.43
N PRO A 121 -6.47 11.77 -2.80
CA PRO A 121 -6.12 11.88 -1.38
C PRO A 121 -7.02 11.06 -0.44
N TYR A 122 -8.34 11.09 -0.66
CA TYR A 122 -9.30 10.38 0.19
C TYR A 122 -9.14 8.86 0.07
N PHE A 123 -8.96 8.32 -1.14
CA PHE A 123 -8.69 6.90 -1.34
C PHE A 123 -7.43 6.46 -0.60
N GLU A 124 -6.37 7.25 -0.71
CA GLU A 124 -5.07 6.93 -0.12
C GLU A 124 -5.10 7.04 1.41
N GLN A 125 -5.71 8.09 1.96
CA GLN A 125 -5.86 8.25 3.41
C GLN A 125 -6.71 7.12 4.03
N VAL A 126 -7.86 6.76 3.43
CA VAL A 126 -8.66 5.61 3.90
C VAL A 126 -7.84 4.33 3.88
N SER A 127 -7.07 4.09 2.82
CA SER A 127 -6.19 2.91 2.71
C SER A 127 -5.14 2.86 3.81
N ILE A 128 -4.47 3.99 4.09
CA ILE A 128 -3.48 4.13 5.16
C ILE A 128 -4.12 3.88 6.54
N LEU A 129 -5.25 4.53 6.82
CA LEU A 129 -5.95 4.44 8.11
C LEU A 129 -6.46 3.01 8.37
N VAL A 130 -7.04 2.33 7.36
CA VAL A 130 -7.44 0.92 7.45
C VAL A 130 -6.24 0.01 7.72
N ARG A 131 -5.11 0.25 7.05
CA ARG A 131 -3.86 -0.52 7.24
C ARG A 131 -3.33 -0.39 8.67
N LEU A 132 -3.44 0.80 9.26
CA LEU A 132 -3.05 1.08 10.64
C LEU A 132 -4.14 0.71 11.68
N GLY A 133 -5.35 0.38 11.26
CA GLY A 133 -6.45 0.03 12.17
C GLY A 133 -7.20 1.23 12.78
N TYR A 134 -7.02 2.43 12.24
CA TYR A 134 -7.74 3.66 12.62
C TYR A 134 -9.07 3.75 11.86
N PHE A 135 -10.02 2.89 12.22
CA PHE A 135 -11.27 2.71 11.47
C PHE A 135 -12.26 3.86 11.64
N ASP A 136 -12.26 4.54 12.78
CA ASP A 136 -13.15 5.68 13.03
C ASP A 136 -12.74 6.88 12.15
N GLU A 137 -11.45 7.18 12.09
CA GLU A 137 -10.89 8.21 11.21
C GLU A 137 -11.07 7.84 9.74
N ALA A 138 -10.84 6.57 9.37
CA ALA A 138 -11.08 6.09 8.00
C ALA A 138 -12.55 6.25 7.59
N LYS A 139 -13.49 6.06 8.52
CA LYS A 139 -14.91 6.28 8.27
C LYS A 139 -15.20 7.76 8.01
N GLY A 140 -14.63 8.67 8.78
CA GLY A 140 -14.74 10.11 8.52
C GLY A 140 -14.30 10.47 7.11
N CYS A 141 -13.12 9.99 6.67
CA CYS A 141 -12.64 10.23 5.31
C CYS A 141 -13.54 9.60 4.22
N LEU A 142 -14.20 8.47 4.51
CA LEU A 142 -15.17 7.86 3.59
C LEU A 142 -16.45 8.70 3.47
N ASP A 143 -16.91 9.27 4.58
CA ASP A 143 -18.09 10.13 4.61
C ASP A 143 -17.81 11.42 3.80
N ASP A 144 -16.63 12.04 3.96
CA ASP A 144 -16.21 13.20 3.15
C ASP A 144 -16.13 12.85 1.65
N LEU A 145 -15.61 11.67 1.32
CA LEU A 145 -15.52 11.20 -0.06
C LEU A 145 -16.91 11.01 -0.69
N ASP A 146 -17.88 10.50 0.07
CA ASP A 146 -19.26 10.35 -0.40
C ASP A 146 -19.89 11.70 -0.74
N GLU A 147 -19.60 12.76 0.03
CA GLU A 147 -20.07 14.12 -0.27
C GLU A 147 -19.52 14.61 -1.62
N ILE A 148 -18.23 14.39 -1.88
CA ILE A 148 -17.60 14.74 -3.16
C ILE A 148 -18.22 13.96 -4.31
N VAL A 149 -18.36 12.63 -4.17
CA VAL A 149 -18.98 11.80 -5.22
C VAL A 149 -20.43 12.20 -5.49
N SER A 150 -21.18 12.56 -4.45
CA SER A 150 -22.56 13.04 -4.59
C SER A 150 -22.63 14.37 -5.32
N SER A 151 -21.63 15.25 -5.16
CA SER A 151 -21.52 16.51 -5.88
C SER A 151 -21.09 16.34 -7.35
N GLN A 152 -20.37 15.26 -7.67
CA GLN A 152 -19.84 14.96 -9.00
C GLN A 152 -20.13 13.50 -9.41
N PRO A 153 -21.39 13.18 -9.78
CA PRO A 153 -21.79 11.80 -10.06
C PRO A 153 -21.05 11.25 -11.28
N ASN A 154 -20.20 10.26 -11.03
CA ASN A 154 -19.45 9.53 -12.05
C ASN A 154 -19.48 8.04 -11.71
N LYS A 155 -20.10 7.23 -12.59
CA LYS A 155 -20.25 5.79 -12.41
C LYS A 155 -18.93 5.04 -12.18
N SER A 156 -17.83 5.50 -12.80
CA SER A 156 -16.51 4.90 -12.58
C SER A 156 -16.01 5.15 -11.16
N LEU A 157 -16.16 6.39 -10.69
CA LEU A 157 -15.80 6.81 -9.34
C LEU A 157 -16.68 6.14 -8.28
N GLU A 158 -18.00 6.13 -8.47
CA GLU A 158 -18.95 5.42 -7.60
C GLU A 158 -18.57 3.94 -7.43
N ASN A 159 -18.25 3.25 -8.54
CA ASN A 159 -17.81 1.86 -8.47
C ASN A 159 -16.49 1.69 -7.71
N ARG A 160 -15.59 2.66 -7.77
CA ARG A 160 -14.34 2.65 -6.98
C ARG A 160 -14.64 2.84 -5.49
N VAL A 161 -15.52 3.79 -5.14
CA VAL A 161 -15.94 4.03 -3.75
C VAL A 161 -16.65 2.83 -3.15
N ILE A 162 -17.56 2.19 -3.90
CA ILE A 162 -18.22 0.94 -3.45
C ILE A 162 -17.19 -0.15 -3.14
N ARG A 163 -16.14 -0.29 -3.96
CA ARG A 163 -15.06 -1.26 -3.70
C ARG A 163 -14.27 -0.91 -2.45
N LEU A 164 -13.89 0.36 -2.28
CA LEU A 164 -13.17 0.83 -1.10
C LEU A 164 -13.99 0.60 0.18
N ARG A 165 -15.29 0.94 0.15
CA ARG A 165 -16.23 0.71 1.26
C ARG A 165 -16.35 -0.78 1.60
N GLY A 166 -16.44 -1.65 0.59
CA GLY A 166 -16.44 -3.10 0.82
C GLY A 166 -15.15 -3.61 1.49
N ILE A 167 -13.99 -3.03 1.16
CA ILE A 167 -12.72 -3.35 1.84
C ILE A 167 -12.74 -2.83 3.27
N PHE A 168 -13.16 -1.57 3.47
CA PHE A 168 -13.28 -0.95 4.79
C PHE A 168 -14.19 -1.77 5.73
N GLU A 169 -15.42 -2.08 5.30
CA GLU A 169 -16.39 -2.84 6.09
C GLU A 169 -15.87 -4.25 6.43
N GLU A 170 -15.21 -4.91 5.47
CA GLU A 170 -14.61 -6.23 5.70
C GLU A 170 -13.51 -6.16 6.76
N GLN A 171 -12.59 -5.20 6.65
CA GLN A 171 -11.49 -5.03 7.62
C GLN A 171 -11.99 -4.56 8.99
N SER A 172 -12.93 -3.62 9.04
CA SER A 172 -13.56 -3.14 10.28
C SER A 172 -14.26 -4.28 11.01
N SER A 173 -15.03 -5.11 10.29
CA SER A 173 -15.69 -6.28 10.90
C SER A 173 -14.69 -7.32 11.42
N MET A 174 -13.49 -7.41 10.83
CA MET A 174 -12.43 -8.29 11.33
C MET A 174 -11.79 -7.74 12.60
N GLU A 175 -11.66 -6.42 12.71
CA GLU A 175 -11.16 -5.72 13.89
C GLU A 175 -12.14 -5.83 15.06
N GLU A 176 -13.44 -5.63 14.82
CA GLU A 176 -14.47 -5.75 15.85
C GLU A 176 -14.51 -7.15 16.50
N GLU A 177 -14.19 -8.20 15.72
CA GLU A 177 -14.10 -9.56 16.26
C GLU A 177 -12.88 -9.74 17.19
N VAL A 178 -11.71 -9.26 16.76
CA VAL A 178 -10.47 -9.27 17.54
C VAL A 178 -9.64 -8.06 17.12
N GLY A 179 -9.58 -7.07 18.00
CA GLY A 179 -8.74 -5.89 17.81
C GLY A 179 -7.27 -6.21 18.04
N PHE A 180 -6.39 -5.42 17.44
CA PHE A 180 -4.96 -5.52 17.67
C PHE A 180 -4.33 -4.14 17.84
N SER A 181 -3.71 -3.94 19.01
CA SER A 181 -2.94 -2.75 19.34
C SER A 181 -1.44 -3.09 19.43
N PRO A 182 -0.65 -2.87 18.36
CA PRO A 182 0.79 -3.18 18.34
C PRO A 182 1.58 -2.54 19.48
N GLN A 183 1.20 -1.33 19.90
CA GLN A 183 1.83 -0.58 21.00
C GLN A 183 1.65 -1.24 22.37
N ASN A 184 0.67 -2.14 22.52
CA ASN A 184 0.44 -2.88 23.74
C ASN A 184 1.13 -4.25 23.68
N ASN A 185 2.30 -4.37 24.32
CA ASN A 185 3.05 -5.63 24.37
C ASN A 185 2.33 -6.78 25.13
N LYS A 186 1.26 -6.47 25.88
CA LYS A 186 0.43 -7.45 26.60
C LYS A 186 -0.83 -7.85 25.84
N ASP A 187 -1.04 -7.33 24.63
CA ASP A 187 -2.18 -7.72 23.79
C ASP A 187 -2.14 -9.22 23.46
N ASP A 188 -3.26 -9.91 23.67
CA ASP A 188 -3.42 -11.35 23.39
C ASP A 188 -3.14 -11.71 21.91
N SER A 189 -3.31 -10.74 21.01
CA SER A 189 -3.03 -10.86 19.58
C SER A 189 -1.56 -11.18 19.29
N TRP A 190 -0.62 -10.73 20.11
CA TRP A 190 0.78 -11.16 20.03
C TRP A 190 0.93 -12.67 20.23
N GLY A 191 0.11 -13.26 21.11
CA GLY A 191 0.02 -14.70 21.30
C GLY A 191 -0.45 -15.44 20.04
N MET A 192 -1.34 -14.83 19.24
CA MET A 192 -1.79 -15.40 17.97
C MET A 192 -0.66 -15.41 16.93
N ILE A 193 0.11 -14.32 16.83
CA ILE A 193 1.29 -14.22 15.95
C ILE A 193 2.33 -15.27 16.36
N ASN A 194 2.62 -15.37 17.65
CA ASN A 194 3.61 -16.29 18.19
C ASN A 194 3.29 -17.77 17.87
N ARG A 195 2.00 -18.16 17.92
CA ARG A 195 1.56 -19.52 17.54
C ARG A 195 1.81 -19.84 16.06
N MET A 196 1.79 -18.84 15.19
CA MET A 196 1.99 -18.99 13.74
C MET A 196 3.43 -18.70 13.27
N ARG A 197 4.34 -18.34 14.17
CA ARG A 197 5.73 -17.92 13.87
C ARG A 197 6.52 -18.89 12.96
N LYS A 198 6.23 -20.19 13.01
CA LYS A 198 6.94 -21.23 12.24
C LYS A 198 6.28 -21.55 10.89
N LYS A 199 5.11 -20.98 10.59
CA LYS A 199 4.30 -21.29 9.40
C LYS A 199 4.25 -20.07 8.47
N LYS A 200 4.16 -20.34 7.17
CA LYS A 200 3.80 -19.32 6.18
C LYS A 200 2.28 -19.13 6.18
N PRO A 201 1.78 -17.93 5.85
CA PRO A 201 0.36 -17.73 5.64
C PRO A 201 -0.15 -18.56 4.45
N ILE A 202 -1.46 -18.78 4.44
CA ILE A 202 -2.13 -19.59 3.44
C ILE A 202 -2.40 -18.70 2.23
N THR A 203 -1.87 -19.03 1.05
CA THR A 203 -2.16 -18.26 -0.16
C THR A 203 -3.59 -18.51 -0.64
N GLU A 204 -4.20 -17.51 -1.28
CA GLU A 204 -5.54 -17.64 -1.83
C GLU A 204 -5.64 -18.80 -2.82
N THR A 205 -4.68 -18.94 -3.74
CA THR A 205 -4.66 -20.04 -4.71
C THR A 205 -4.57 -21.41 -4.02
N TYR A 206 -3.72 -21.55 -3.00
CA TYR A 206 -3.62 -22.81 -2.26
C TYR A 206 -4.94 -23.11 -1.54
N PHE A 207 -5.56 -22.10 -0.92
CA PHE A 207 -6.83 -22.26 -0.22
C PHE A 207 -7.97 -22.64 -1.17
N LEU A 208 -8.05 -21.99 -2.34
CA LEU A 208 -9.03 -22.30 -3.38
C LEU A 208 -8.87 -23.74 -3.88
N LEU A 209 -7.63 -24.19 -4.14
CA LEU A 209 -7.36 -25.55 -4.63
C LEU A 209 -7.62 -26.62 -3.57
N MET A 210 -7.26 -26.36 -2.31
CA MET A 210 -7.33 -27.38 -1.25
C MET A 210 -8.69 -27.48 -0.57
N PHE A 211 -9.47 -26.39 -0.52
CA PHE A 211 -10.75 -26.36 0.20
C PHE A 211 -11.94 -26.08 -0.70
N VAL A 212 -11.86 -25.08 -1.59
CA VAL A 212 -13.01 -24.69 -2.43
C VAL A 212 -13.24 -25.68 -3.57
N MET A 213 -12.19 -26.04 -4.31
CA MET A 213 -12.30 -26.90 -5.48
C MET A 213 -12.85 -28.30 -5.15
N PRO A 214 -12.43 -29.00 -4.08
CA PRO A 214 -13.01 -30.29 -3.72
C PRO A 214 -14.50 -30.22 -3.36
N ILE A 215 -14.92 -29.15 -2.68
CA ILE A 215 -16.34 -28.93 -2.33
C ILE A 215 -17.16 -28.70 -3.59
N VAL A 216 -16.70 -27.83 -4.49
CA VAL A 216 -17.36 -27.54 -5.77
C VAL A 216 -17.42 -28.78 -6.65
N PHE A 217 -16.33 -29.57 -6.71
CA PHE A 217 -16.28 -30.81 -7.47
C PHE A 217 -17.29 -31.84 -6.93
N LEU A 218 -17.31 -32.07 -5.62
CA LEU A 218 -18.24 -33.00 -4.98
C LEU A 218 -19.70 -32.61 -5.27
N LEU A 219 -20.06 -31.34 -5.06
CA LEU A 219 -21.40 -30.83 -5.31
C LEU A 219 -21.75 -30.84 -6.80
N GLY A 220 -20.78 -30.60 -7.68
CA GLY A 220 -20.93 -30.71 -9.12
C GLY A 220 -21.19 -32.15 -9.57
N SER A 221 -20.50 -33.13 -9.00
CA SER A 221 -20.75 -34.56 -9.24
C SER A 221 -22.14 -34.99 -8.77
N ILE A 222 -22.59 -34.48 -7.62
CA ILE A 222 -23.95 -34.72 -7.13
C ILE A 222 -24.97 -34.10 -8.09
N ALA A 223 -24.76 -32.86 -8.55
CA ALA A 223 -25.63 -32.22 -9.53
C ALA A 223 -25.71 -33.00 -10.85
N MET A 224 -24.59 -33.55 -11.33
CA MET A 224 -24.59 -34.43 -12.50
C MET A 224 -25.53 -35.63 -12.33
N MET A 225 -25.53 -36.27 -11.15
CA MET A 225 -26.40 -37.43 -10.89
C MET A 225 -27.89 -37.11 -11.03
N PHE A 226 -28.32 -35.88 -10.72
CA PHE A 226 -29.74 -35.50 -10.78
C PHE A 226 -30.15 -34.90 -12.12
N PHE A 227 -29.25 -34.15 -12.77
CA PHE A 227 -29.60 -33.35 -13.95
C PHE A 227 -29.11 -33.96 -15.26
N SER A 228 -28.30 -35.03 -15.26
CA SER A 228 -27.72 -35.61 -16.48
C SER A 228 -28.76 -36.11 -17.49
N GLU A 229 -29.94 -36.51 -17.04
CA GLU A 229 -31.00 -37.05 -17.91
C GLU A 229 -31.84 -35.97 -18.61
N MET A 230 -31.68 -34.69 -18.24
CA MET A 230 -32.41 -33.59 -18.87
C MET A 230 -31.82 -33.20 -20.22
N ARG A 231 -32.66 -32.73 -21.16
CA ARG A 231 -32.27 -32.31 -22.52
C ARG A 231 -31.14 -31.27 -22.57
N TYR A 232 -31.02 -30.44 -21.53
CA TYR A 232 -29.95 -29.44 -21.36
C TYR A 232 -29.15 -29.66 -20.06
N GLY A 233 -29.16 -30.87 -19.52
CA GLY A 233 -28.60 -31.22 -18.22
C GLY A 233 -27.15 -30.82 -18.03
N THR A 234 -26.30 -31.10 -19.02
CA THR A 234 -24.86 -30.75 -18.98
C THR A 234 -24.62 -29.25 -18.92
N ALA A 235 -25.34 -28.45 -19.71
CA ALA A 235 -25.24 -27.00 -19.71
C ALA A 235 -25.75 -26.40 -18.38
N ILE A 236 -26.84 -26.94 -17.85
CA ILE A 236 -27.40 -26.53 -16.55
C ILE A 236 -26.41 -26.81 -15.42
N VAL A 237 -25.83 -28.01 -15.40
CA VAL A 237 -24.81 -28.39 -14.40
C VAL A 237 -23.56 -27.52 -14.53
N MET A 238 -23.11 -27.22 -15.75
CA MET A 238 -21.96 -26.34 -15.96
C MET A 238 -22.21 -24.93 -15.39
N LEU A 239 -23.35 -24.32 -15.68
CA LEU A 239 -23.72 -23.01 -15.13
C LEU A 239 -23.88 -23.07 -13.60
N PHE A 240 -24.44 -24.16 -13.08
CA PHE A 240 -24.56 -24.40 -11.65
C PHE A 240 -23.19 -24.48 -10.97
N ILE A 241 -22.23 -25.22 -11.53
CA ILE A 241 -20.86 -25.34 -11.01
C ILE A 241 -20.18 -23.97 -11.00
N ILE A 242 -20.33 -23.17 -12.06
CA ILE A 242 -19.76 -21.81 -12.13
C ILE A 242 -20.37 -20.93 -11.03
N GLY A 243 -21.71 -20.92 -10.91
CA GLY A 243 -22.39 -20.15 -9.86
C GLY A 243 -21.99 -20.58 -8.45
N LEU A 244 -21.91 -21.90 -8.22
CA LEU A 244 -21.49 -22.49 -6.96
C LEU A 244 -20.03 -22.12 -6.63
N TYR A 245 -19.13 -22.16 -7.61
CA TYR A 245 -17.74 -21.77 -7.42
C TYR A 245 -17.64 -20.33 -6.90
N PHE A 246 -18.29 -19.37 -7.56
CA PHE A 246 -18.26 -17.96 -7.11
C PHE A 246 -18.90 -17.79 -5.73
N TRP A 247 -19.99 -18.52 -5.45
CA TRP A 247 -20.66 -18.46 -4.15
C TRP A 247 -19.81 -19.04 -3.02
N VAL A 248 -19.23 -20.23 -3.19
CA VAL A 248 -18.33 -20.85 -2.21
C VAL A 248 -17.06 -20.02 -2.04
N ALA A 249 -16.45 -19.54 -3.14
CA ALA A 249 -15.27 -18.68 -3.08
C ALA A 249 -15.57 -17.42 -2.24
N ARG A 250 -16.69 -16.73 -2.49
CA ARG A 250 -17.12 -15.55 -1.73
C ARG A 250 -17.30 -15.83 -0.24
N LEU A 251 -17.95 -16.94 0.13
CA LEU A 251 -18.13 -17.33 1.54
C LEU A 251 -16.82 -17.72 2.21
N SER A 252 -15.93 -18.37 1.46
CA SER A 252 -14.65 -18.88 1.95
C SER A 252 -13.62 -17.77 2.17
N ARG A 253 -13.75 -16.62 1.49
CA ARG A 253 -12.85 -15.46 1.63
C ARG A 253 -12.72 -14.98 3.07
N ARG A 254 -13.84 -14.82 3.79
CA ARG A 254 -13.82 -14.39 5.20
C ARG A 254 -13.10 -15.40 6.10
N LEU A 255 -13.22 -16.69 5.81
CA LEU A 255 -12.49 -17.73 6.53
C LEU A 255 -10.98 -17.65 6.26
N LEU A 256 -10.57 -17.44 5.01
CA LEU A 256 -9.16 -17.26 4.66
C LEU A 256 -8.54 -16.06 5.40
N LEU A 257 -9.25 -14.92 5.44
CA LEU A 257 -8.82 -13.75 6.19
C LEU A 257 -8.64 -14.04 7.67
N LYS A 258 -9.56 -14.78 8.29
CA LYS A 258 -9.43 -15.21 9.70
C LYS A 258 -8.22 -16.12 9.92
N LEU A 259 -7.94 -17.03 9.00
CA LEU A 259 -6.78 -17.92 9.09
C LEU A 259 -5.45 -17.16 8.94
N ASN A 260 -5.42 -16.14 8.09
CA ASN A 260 -4.25 -15.26 7.87
C ASN A 260 -4.23 -14.04 8.80
N ARG A 261 -5.12 -13.95 9.79
CA ARG A 261 -5.14 -12.83 10.76
C ARG A 261 -3.77 -12.58 11.41
N PRO A 262 -2.98 -13.60 11.82
CA PRO A 262 -1.65 -13.38 12.37
C PRO A 262 -0.66 -12.71 11.40
N GLU A 263 -0.78 -12.94 10.10
CA GLU A 263 -0.01 -12.23 9.08
C GLU A 263 -0.45 -10.77 8.98
N SER A 264 -1.76 -10.51 9.00
CA SER A 264 -2.30 -9.15 8.96
C SER A 264 -1.84 -8.33 10.18
N PHE A 265 -1.91 -8.91 11.38
CA PHE A 265 -1.40 -8.26 12.59
C PHE A 265 0.10 -7.99 12.52
N LEU A 266 0.90 -8.94 12.02
CA LEU A 266 2.33 -8.69 11.88
C LEU A 266 2.63 -7.57 10.86
N ASN A 267 1.87 -7.50 9.75
CA ASN A 267 1.97 -6.37 8.81
C ASN A 267 1.65 -5.04 9.49
N ARG A 268 0.56 -4.98 10.27
CA ARG A 268 0.19 -3.77 11.02
C ARG A 268 1.26 -3.37 12.01
N ALA A 269 1.85 -4.32 12.74
CA ALA A 269 2.94 -4.03 13.66
C ALA A 269 4.16 -3.43 12.93
N LEU A 270 4.56 -4.01 11.79
CA LEU A 270 5.62 -3.44 10.95
C LEU A 270 5.29 -2.03 10.45
N ASP A 271 4.02 -1.77 10.14
CA ASP A 271 3.57 -0.45 9.71
C ASP A 271 3.65 0.57 10.84
N PHE A 272 3.32 0.17 12.08
CA PHE A 272 3.53 1.01 13.27
C PHE A 272 5.01 1.31 13.50
N GLU A 273 5.90 0.33 13.35
CA GLU A 273 7.33 0.55 13.52
C GLU A 273 7.88 1.50 12.46
N ALA A 274 7.58 1.25 11.18
CA ALA A 274 8.03 2.09 10.07
C ALA A 274 7.52 3.53 10.19
N CYS A 275 6.26 3.68 10.63
CA CYS A 275 5.59 4.95 10.82
C CYS A 275 6.19 5.75 11.98
N SER A 276 6.25 5.14 13.17
CA SER A 276 6.72 5.80 14.40
C SER A 276 8.24 5.95 14.48
N GLY A 277 9.00 5.14 13.72
CA GLY A 277 10.45 5.03 13.85
C GLY A 277 10.90 4.30 15.12
N LYS A 278 10.00 3.57 15.79
CA LYS A 278 10.23 2.90 17.07
C LYS A 278 9.85 1.41 17.00
N VAL A 279 10.45 0.61 17.85
CA VAL A 279 10.28 -0.85 17.90
C VAL A 279 9.08 -1.23 18.78
N CYS A 280 8.24 -2.13 18.29
CA CYS A 280 7.15 -2.76 19.05
C CYS A 280 7.11 -4.28 18.88
N ILE A 281 7.73 -4.83 17.83
CA ILE A 281 7.75 -6.27 17.52
C ILE A 281 8.80 -6.97 18.40
N PRO A 282 8.39 -7.98 19.19
CA PRO A 282 9.32 -8.81 19.98
C PRO A 282 10.37 -9.58 19.16
N ASP A 283 11.57 -9.74 19.72
CA ASP A 283 12.70 -10.43 19.07
C ASP A 283 12.41 -11.90 18.71
N ASP A 284 11.58 -12.58 19.50
CA ASP A 284 11.17 -13.96 19.24
C ASP A 284 10.27 -14.07 18.00
N ILE A 285 9.57 -12.99 17.64
CA ILE A 285 8.78 -12.88 16.42
C ILE A 285 9.67 -12.43 15.26
N ARG A 286 10.62 -11.50 15.45
CA ARG A 286 11.56 -11.06 14.40
C ARG A 286 12.39 -12.20 13.83
N SER A 287 12.86 -13.12 14.68
CA SER A 287 13.61 -14.32 14.28
C SER A 287 12.75 -15.42 13.63
N SER A 288 11.45 -15.17 13.41
CA SER A 288 10.50 -16.18 12.94
C SER A 288 10.41 -16.28 11.42
N LYS A 289 9.97 -17.45 10.94
CA LYS A 289 9.73 -17.70 9.51
C LYS A 289 8.57 -16.86 8.97
N LEU A 290 7.58 -16.58 9.81
CA LEU A 290 6.46 -15.71 9.47
C LEU A 290 6.97 -14.29 9.22
N TYR A 291 7.80 -13.76 10.12
CA TYR A 291 8.41 -12.44 9.96
C TYR A 291 9.24 -12.35 8.69
N SER A 292 10.16 -13.29 8.45
CA SER A 292 10.97 -13.31 7.22
C SER A 292 10.11 -13.36 5.94
N PHE A 293 8.95 -14.02 5.98
CA PHE A 293 8.02 -14.02 4.86
C PHE A 293 7.35 -12.66 4.66
N VAL A 294 6.83 -12.05 5.74
CA VAL A 294 6.12 -10.77 5.68
C VAL A 294 7.06 -9.65 5.26
N ILE A 295 8.23 -9.53 5.88
CA ILE A 295 9.21 -8.49 5.55
C ILE A 295 9.79 -8.68 4.14
N GLY A 296 9.97 -9.94 3.70
CA GLY A 296 10.49 -10.25 2.37
C GLY A 296 9.54 -9.87 1.22
N ASN A 297 8.25 -9.68 1.50
CA ASN A 297 7.28 -9.18 0.54
C ASN A 297 7.21 -7.64 0.49
N ARG A 298 7.89 -6.93 1.41
CA ARG A 298 7.95 -5.45 1.44
C ARG A 298 9.03 -4.93 0.50
N MET A 299 8.94 -3.64 0.15
CA MET A 299 9.92 -2.97 -0.71
C MET A 299 11.31 -2.94 -0.05
N PRO A 300 12.42 -3.03 -0.82
CA PRO A 300 13.78 -2.99 -0.26
C PRO A 300 14.07 -1.78 0.62
N ALA A 301 13.67 -0.57 0.19
CA ALA A 301 13.77 0.64 1.02
C ALA A 301 13.08 0.50 2.40
N PHE A 302 11.93 -0.19 2.44
CA PHE A 302 11.19 -0.42 3.68
C PHE A 302 11.96 -1.39 4.58
N GLN A 303 12.52 -2.46 3.99
CA GLN A 303 13.32 -3.44 4.72
C GLN A 303 14.57 -2.79 5.33
N GLU A 304 15.31 -2.00 4.55
CA GLU A 304 16.48 -1.24 5.02
C GLU A 304 16.12 -0.31 6.18
N ARG A 305 14.99 0.41 6.06
CA ARG A 305 14.51 1.30 7.13
C ARG A 305 14.17 0.56 8.41
N ILE A 306 13.47 -0.59 8.32
CA ILE A 306 13.13 -1.40 9.49
C ILE A 306 14.39 -1.90 10.21
N VAL A 307 15.45 -2.26 9.47
CA VAL A 307 16.73 -2.64 10.08
C VAL A 307 17.33 -1.48 10.88
N LEU A 308 17.33 -0.27 10.34
CA LEU A 308 17.82 0.92 11.06
C LEU A 308 16.99 1.25 12.30
N ILE A 309 15.67 1.05 12.25
CA ILE A 309 14.76 1.23 13.40
C ILE A 309 15.03 0.16 14.47
N GLU A 310 15.29 -1.08 14.06
CA GLU A 310 15.68 -2.15 14.97
C GLU A 310 17.01 -1.83 15.67
N GLU A 311 17.99 -1.33 14.93
CA GLU A 311 19.30 -0.90 15.46
C GLU A 311 19.19 0.25 16.47
N SER A 312 18.23 1.16 16.31
CA SER A 312 18.00 2.25 17.27
C SER A 312 17.51 1.74 18.63
N GLY A 313 16.73 0.65 18.63
CA GLY A 313 16.21 0.00 19.84
C GLY A 313 15.19 0.83 20.63
N GLU A 314 14.75 1.99 20.11
CA GLU A 314 13.80 2.86 20.79
C GLU A 314 12.42 2.20 20.86
N GLN A 315 11.90 1.97 22.07
CA GLN A 315 10.62 1.28 22.25
C GLN A 315 9.43 2.21 21.97
N LEU A 316 8.42 1.66 21.29
CA LEU A 316 7.17 2.36 21.03
C LEU A 316 6.41 2.59 22.36
N PRO A 317 6.04 3.84 22.70
CA PRO A 317 5.27 4.12 23.90
C PRO A 317 3.88 3.48 23.85
N LEU A 318 3.38 2.99 24.99
CA LEU A 318 2.03 2.42 25.10
C LEU A 318 0.92 3.42 24.70
N LYS A 319 1.15 4.71 24.96
CA LYS A 319 0.23 5.81 24.62
C LYS A 319 0.55 6.46 23.27
N TRP A 320 1.28 5.76 22.40
CA TRP A 320 1.49 6.26 21.05
C TRP A 320 0.16 6.28 20.31
N GLU A 321 -0.12 7.42 19.69
CA GLU A 321 -1.27 7.67 18.85
C GLU A 321 -0.78 8.29 17.55
N LEU A 322 -1.48 7.97 16.46
CA LEU A 322 -1.17 8.47 15.14
C LEU A 322 -1.37 9.99 15.10
N SER A 323 -0.34 10.73 14.73
CA SER A 323 -0.53 12.13 14.36
C SER A 323 -1.19 12.20 12.99
N HIS A 324 -2.51 12.33 12.96
CA HIS A 324 -3.24 12.64 11.73
C HIS A 324 -3.47 14.15 11.65
N PRO A 325 -3.41 14.74 10.44
CA PRO A 325 -3.78 16.13 10.28
C PRO A 325 -5.24 16.31 10.66
N THR A 326 -5.51 17.22 11.59
CA THR A 326 -6.87 17.69 11.87
C THR A 326 -7.26 18.68 10.77
N ALA A 327 -8.40 18.44 10.13
CA ALA A 327 -9.01 19.35 9.15
C ALA A 327 -9.29 20.75 9.71
#